data_AF-A0A6L9GBU7-F1
#
_entry.id   AF-A0A6L9GBU7-F1
#
_cell.length_a   1.000
_cell.length_b   1.000
_cell.length_c   1.000
_cell.angle_alpha   90.00
_cell.angle_beta   90.00
_cell.angle_gamma   90.00
#
_symmetry.space_group_name_H-M   'P 1'
#
loop_
_entity.id
_entity.type
_entity.pdbx_description
1 polymer ?
#
loop_
_entity_poly.entity_id
_entity_poly.type
_entity_poly.pdbx_seq_one_letter_code
_entity_poly.pdbx_strand_id
1 'polypeptide(L)'
;MLGEDPELLEAIVCNDDNLTYGSIISVYTGPDDTITALTDDGIGELKDMLRDARITTETWHAFLDDFVDDAELVARIKAQSPR
;
A
#
# COMPACT_ATOMS: atom_id res chain seq x y z
N MET A 1 -4.99 -12.69 2.35
CA MET A 1 -4.07 -11.55 2.15
C MET A 1 -4.37 -10.94 0.79
N LEU A 2 -4.12 -9.65 0.61
CA LEU A 2 -4.60 -8.83 -0.53
C LEU A 2 -4.14 -9.29 -1.92
N GLY A 3 -3.23 -10.26 -2.00
CA GLY A 3 -2.71 -10.79 -3.26
C GLY A 3 -1.75 -9.85 -3.98
N GLU A 4 -1.38 -8.75 -3.33
CA GLU A 4 -0.39 -7.79 -3.80
C GLU A 4 1.02 -8.15 -3.33
N ASP A 5 2.01 -7.57 -4.00
CA ASP A 5 3.41 -7.63 -3.61
C ASP A 5 3.56 -7.06 -2.18
N PRO A 6 4.17 -7.78 -1.23
CA PRO A 6 4.38 -7.28 0.12
C PRO A 6 5.14 -5.96 0.19
N GLU A 7 6.12 -5.75 -0.69
CA GLU A 7 6.93 -4.52 -0.76
C GLU A 7 6.10 -3.35 -1.27
N LEU A 8 5.13 -3.60 -2.16
CA LEU A 8 4.13 -2.60 -2.55
C LEU A 8 3.25 -2.20 -1.37
N LEU A 9 2.72 -3.18 -0.64
CA LEU A 9 1.85 -2.91 0.50
C LEU A 9 2.61 -2.15 1.60
N GLU A 10 3.86 -2.50 1.84
CA GLU A 10 4.73 -1.80 2.78
C GLU A 10 4.99 -0.36 2.34
N ALA A 11 5.31 -0.13 1.06
CA ALA A 11 5.54 1.21 0.54
C ALA A 11 4.30 2.12 0.64
N ILE A 12 3.09 1.59 0.37
CA ILE A 12 1.84 2.34 0.54
C ILE A 12 1.62 2.69 2.02
N VAL A 13 1.85 1.74 2.93
CA VAL A 13 1.59 1.90 4.37
C VAL A 13 2.68 2.71 5.08
N CYS A 14 3.87 2.84 4.46
CA CYS A 14 4.97 3.64 5.00
C CYS A 14 4.69 5.15 4.94
N ASN A 15 3.80 5.59 4.04
CA ASN A 15 3.27 6.94 4.01
C ASN A 15 1.91 6.96 4.71
N ASP A 16 1.83 7.58 5.89
CA ASP A 16 0.63 7.60 6.71
C ASP A 16 -0.48 8.51 6.14
N ASP A 17 -0.14 9.47 5.27
CA ASP A 17 -1.11 10.30 4.56
C ASP A 17 -1.88 9.52 3.46
N ASN A 18 -1.43 8.31 3.10
CA ASN A 18 -2.12 7.48 2.10
C ASN A 18 -3.44 6.89 2.60
N LEU A 19 -3.61 6.77 3.92
CA LEU A 19 -4.79 6.18 4.55
C LEU A 19 -5.40 7.13 5.59
N THR A 20 -6.65 6.89 5.94
CA THR A 20 -7.36 7.68 6.94
C THR A 20 -6.70 7.55 8.32
N TYR A 21 -6.76 8.61 9.12
CA TYR A 21 -6.23 8.59 10.48
C TYR A 21 -6.81 7.42 11.30
N GLY A 22 -5.91 6.62 11.90
CA GLY A 22 -6.26 5.41 12.64
C GLY A 22 -6.31 4.14 11.80
N SER A 23 -6.12 4.22 10.48
CA SER A 23 -5.97 3.06 9.60
C SER A 23 -4.63 2.36 9.81
N ILE A 24 -3.56 3.14 10.02
CA ILE A 24 -2.19 2.66 10.29
C ILE A 24 -1.87 2.88 11.77
N ILE A 25 -1.36 1.84 12.43
CA ILE A 25 -0.97 1.89 13.85
C ILE A 25 0.44 1.35 14.03
N SER A 26 1.15 1.87 15.03
CA SER A 26 2.37 1.26 15.54
C SER A 26 2.04 0.38 16.74
N VAL A 27 2.39 -0.90 16.68
CA VAL A 27 2.25 -1.84 17.79
C VAL A 27 3.62 -2.09 18.38
N TYR A 28 3.78 -1.74 19.66
CA TYR A 28 4.99 -2.03 20.42
C TYR A 28 5.00 -3.52 20.78
N THR A 29 6.01 -4.23 20.30
CA THR A 29 6.25 -5.65 20.62
C THR A 29 7.36 -5.81 21.67
N GLY A 30 8.08 -4.73 21.97
CA GLY A 30 9.11 -4.62 23.00
C GLY A 30 9.45 -3.16 23.32
N PRO A 31 10.42 -2.90 24.22
CA PRO A 31 10.83 -1.54 24.58
C PRO A 31 11.33 -0.72 23.39
N ASP A 32 12.02 -1.36 22.45
CA ASP A 32 12.63 -0.73 21.26
C ASP A 32 12.08 -1.31 19.94
N ASP A 33 11.12 -2.24 20.02
CA ASP A 33 10.56 -2.93 18.86
C ASP A 33 9.14 -2.46 18.59
N THR A 34 8.92 -1.91 17.40
CA THR A 34 7.60 -1.58 16.86
C THR A 34 7.38 -2.27 15.53
N ILE A 35 6.14 -2.68 15.30
CA ILE A 35 5.67 -3.10 14.00
C ILE A 35 4.59 -2.15 13.52
N THR A 36 4.60 -1.85 12.23
CA THR A 36 3.48 -1.17 11.58
C THR A 36 2.38 -2.20 11.31
N ALA A 37 1.16 -1.89 11.70
CA ALA A 37 -0.01 -2.73 11.48
C ALA A 37 -1.18 -1.90 10.95
N LEU A 38 -2.13 -2.58 10.33
CA LEU A 38 -3.38 -1.99 9.85
C LEU A 38 -4.55 -2.40 10.74
N THR A 39 -5.45 -1.45 11.00
CA THR A 39 -6.75 -1.76 11.60
C THR A 39 -7.65 -2.47 10.58
N ASP A 40 -8.79 -3.02 11.03
CA ASP A 40 -9.75 -3.64 10.12
C ASP A 40 -10.28 -2.63 9.09
N ASP A 41 -10.58 -1.41 9.55
CA ASP A 41 -10.98 -0.29 8.68
C ASP A 41 -9.87 0.07 7.68
N GLY A 42 -8.61 0.14 8.11
CA GLY A 42 -7.47 0.38 7.23
C GLY A 42 -7.27 -0.70 6.17
N ILE A 43 -7.52 -1.98 6.51
CA ILE A 43 -7.53 -3.07 5.53
C ILE A 43 -8.70 -2.92 4.54
N GLY A 44 -9.86 -2.42 4.98
CA GLY A 44 -10.99 -2.11 4.12
C GLY A 44 -10.67 -1.00 3.12
N GLU A 45 -10.14 0.12 3.61
CA GLU A 45 -9.73 1.28 2.81
C GLU A 45 -8.69 0.88 1.76
N LEU A 46 -7.64 0.15 2.15
CA LEU A 46 -6.61 -0.33 1.23
C LEU A 46 -7.17 -1.28 0.15
N LYS A 47 -8.16 -2.12 0.49
CA LYS A 47 -8.84 -2.96 -0.51
C LYS A 47 -9.61 -2.13 -1.53
N ASP A 48 -10.32 -1.10 -1.09
CA ASP A 48 -11.09 -0.23 -1.98
C ASP A 48 -10.16 0.57 -2.91
N MET A 49 -9.07 1.14 -2.38
CA MET A 49 -8.03 1.80 -3.17
C MET A 49 -7.45 0.89 -4.26
N LEU A 50 -7.04 -0.33 -3.88
CA LEU A 50 -6.47 -1.30 -4.82
C LEU A 50 -7.51 -1.74 -5.86
N ARG A 51 -8.77 -1.92 -5.47
CA ARG A 51 -9.85 -2.27 -6.41
C ARG A 51 -10.04 -1.17 -7.46
N ASP A 52 -10.07 0.08 -7.02
CA ASP A 52 -10.32 1.22 -7.90
C ASP A 52 -9.09 1.50 -8.81
N ALA A 53 -7.87 1.25 -8.32
CA ALA A 53 -6.65 1.33 -9.11
C ALA A 53 -6.51 0.23 -10.18
N ARG A 54 -7.07 -0.97 -9.94
CA ARG A 54 -6.91 -2.14 -10.82
C ARG A 54 -7.89 -2.20 -12.00
N ILE A 55 -8.62 -1.11 -12.29
CA ILE A 55 -9.62 -1.10 -13.38
C ILE A 55 -8.93 -1.14 -14.75
N THR A 56 -7.83 -0.41 -14.94
CA THR A 56 -7.06 -0.35 -16.20
C THR A 56 -5.56 -0.27 -15.90
N THR A 57 -4.72 -0.60 -16.88
CA THR A 57 -3.26 -0.37 -16.75
C THR A 57 -2.92 1.10 -16.49
N GLU A 58 -3.67 2.03 -17.08
CA GLU A 58 -3.45 3.47 -16.90
C GLU A 58 -3.79 3.92 -15.46
N THR A 59 -4.96 3.52 -14.94
CA THR A 59 -5.35 3.81 -13.55
C THR A 59 -4.41 3.14 -12.55
N TRP A 60 -3.93 1.94 -12.87
CA TRP A 60 -2.91 1.25 -12.07
C TRP A 60 -1.59 2.02 -12.04
N HIS A 61 -1.14 2.51 -13.19
CA HIS A 61 0.11 3.25 -13.28
C HIS A 61 0.02 4.60 -12.57
N ALA A 62 -1.10 5.31 -12.69
CA ALA A 62 -1.35 6.57 -11.98
C ALA A 62 -1.38 6.34 -10.47
N PHE A 63 -2.08 5.30 -10.01
CA PHE A 63 -2.10 4.93 -8.59
C PHE A 63 -0.68 4.68 -8.03
N LEU A 64 0.15 3.94 -8.77
CA LEU A 64 1.54 3.71 -8.34
C LEU A 64 2.36 5.01 -8.27
N ASP A 65 2.15 5.94 -9.20
CA ASP A 65 2.86 7.23 -9.17
C ASP A 65 2.38 8.15 -8.04
N ASP A 66 1.10 8.06 -7.65
CA ASP A 66 0.49 8.94 -6.66
C ASP A 66 0.68 8.44 -5.21
N PHE A 67 0.76 7.12 -4.99
CA PHE A 67 0.73 6.51 -3.64
C PHE A 67 2.02 5.79 -3.25
N VAL A 68 3.02 5.67 -4.15
CA VAL A 68 4.27 4.96 -3.88
C VAL A 68 5.48 5.84 -4.22
N ASP A 69 6.20 6.29 -3.19
CA ASP A 69 7.34 7.19 -3.36
C ASP A 69 8.58 6.49 -3.95
N ASP A 70 8.69 5.17 -3.81
CA ASP A 70 9.83 4.40 -4.33
C ASP A 70 9.72 4.22 -5.85
N ALA A 71 10.44 5.07 -6.58
CA ALA A 71 10.46 5.06 -8.05
C ALA A 71 11.02 3.75 -8.66
N GLU A 72 11.96 3.07 -7.99
CA GLU A 72 12.50 1.80 -8.49
C GLU A 72 11.47 0.68 -8.35
N LEU A 73 10.77 0.64 -7.21
CA LEU A 73 9.66 -0.27 -6.96
C LEU A 73 8.53 -0.04 -7.97
N VAL A 74 8.14 1.22 -8.18
CA VAL A 74 7.11 1.59 -9.17
C VAL A 74 7.49 1.10 -10.57
N ALA A 75 8.71 1.37 -11.02
CA ALA A 75 9.17 0.93 -12.34
C ALA A 75 9.16 -0.61 -12.47
N ARG A 76 9.58 -1.32 -11.42
CA ARG A 76 9.60 -2.78 -11.38
C ARG A 76 8.20 -3.37 -11.45
N ILE A 77 7.22 -2.81 -10.74
CA ILE A 77 5.83 -3.27 -10.75
C ILE A 77 5.15 -2.97 -12.08
N LYS A 78 5.38 -1.78 -12.67
CA LYS A 78 4.83 -1.41 -13.99
C LYS A 78 5.35 -2.30 -15.13
N ALA A 79 6.54 -2.88 -14.98
CA ALA A 79 7.10 -3.82 -15.95
C ALA A 79 6.48 -5.23 -15.86
N GLN A 80 5.75 -5.55 -14.78
CA GLN A 80 5.05 -6.83 -14.65
C GLN A 80 3.81 -6.88 -15.56
N SER A 81 3.39 -8.08 -15.93
CA SER A 81 2.16 -8.24 -16.71
C SER A 81 0.95 -7.78 -15.88
N PRO A 82 -0.01 -7.05 -16.48
CA PRO A 82 -1.26 -6.68 -15.81
C PRO A 82 -1.96 -7.92 -15.26
N ARG A 83 -2.50 -7.79 -14.05
CA ARG A 83 -3.17 -8.88 -13.33
C ARG A 83 -4.63 -9.04 -13.77
#